data_AF-B5D2F1-F1
#
_entry.id   AF-B5D2F1-F1
#
_cell.length_a   1.000
_cell.length_b   1.000
_cell.length_c   1.000
_cell.angle_alpha   90.00
_cell.angle_beta   90.00
_cell.angle_gamma   90.00
#
_symmetry.space_group_name_H-M   'P 1'
#
loop_
_entity.id
_entity.type
_entity.pdbx_description
1 polymer ?
#
loop_
_entity_poly.entity_id
_entity_poly.type
_entity_poly.pdbx_seq_one_letter_code
_entity_poly.pdbx_strand_id
1 'polypeptide(L)'
;MYLNLFHTMAQIHINQNTCIRCKKCVRICPSALFTLQEDKGIEVNTDDCISCGHCVAVCPTNSIEHADFPPEKVHTIDRSQLPTADQMELLIRSRRSNRAFSKEKVSEELLQRIIEAAHRAPTATNAQEVKMVLVTRPETLKEVSRITIGTFMSIVNLVENPLLKLILKPLMPSGYRYVPVFKKLHEEFERGNDGILRGATAAIFFYTDKKERFGCQDCNLAYQNASLMAEAAGVSQFYTGFVCSAAGMDRKRKLQKLLGIEGTVHAGIALGIPSFHFDKYIDKKEVVLKRID
;
A
#
# COMPACT_ATOMS: atom_id res chain seq x y z
N MET A 1 -16.99 -10.24 15.27
CA MET A 1 -16.18 -9.88 16.46
C MET A 1 -15.34 -11.09 16.78
N TYR A 2 -14.11 -11.16 16.27
CA TYR A 2 -13.15 -12.20 16.67
C TYR A 2 -11.94 -11.44 17.20
N LEU A 3 -11.97 -11.19 18.50
CA LEU A 3 -10.82 -10.66 19.25
C LEU A 3 -9.80 -11.81 19.37
N ASN A 4 -8.60 -11.59 18.87
CA ASN A 4 -7.47 -12.49 19.06
C ASN A 4 -7.19 -12.63 20.56
N LEU A 5 -7.18 -13.87 21.05
CA LEU A 5 -7.00 -14.29 22.45
C LEU A 5 -5.57 -14.13 23.00
N PHE A 6 -4.75 -13.24 22.42
CA PHE A 6 -3.41 -12.91 22.92
C PHE A 6 -3.08 -11.43 22.69
N HIS A 7 -3.99 -10.53 23.06
CA HIS A 7 -3.61 -9.13 23.23
C HIS A 7 -2.93 -9.00 24.60
N THR A 8 -1.62 -8.77 24.60
CA THR A 8 -0.95 -8.19 25.77
C THR A 8 -1.72 -6.92 26.11
N MET A 9 -2.35 -6.85 27.28
CA MET A 9 -3.09 -5.66 27.68
C MET A 9 -2.19 -4.43 27.56
N ALA A 10 -2.64 -3.42 26.82
CA ALA A 10 -1.87 -2.20 26.65
C ALA A 10 -1.59 -1.59 28.02
N GLN A 11 -0.34 -1.20 28.28
CA GLN A 11 0.04 -0.57 29.54
C GLN A 11 0.06 0.93 29.35
N ILE A 12 -0.96 1.59 29.91
CA ILE A 12 -1.13 3.05 29.85
C ILE A 12 -1.23 3.59 31.27
N HIS A 13 -0.38 4.56 31.58
CA HIS A 13 -0.39 5.27 32.86
C HIS A 13 -0.54 6.79 32.62
N ILE A 14 -1.24 7.46 33.53
CA ILE A 14 -1.46 8.91 33.46
C ILE A 14 -0.85 9.55 34.70
N ASN A 15 0.15 10.41 34.50
CA ASN A 15 0.73 11.21 35.57
C ASN A 15 -0.26 12.31 35.99
N GLN A 16 -0.97 12.08 37.11
CA GLN A 16 -2.00 12.98 37.61
C GLN A 16 -1.44 14.33 38.11
N ASN A 17 -0.14 14.41 38.43
CA ASN A 17 0.49 15.65 38.90
C ASN A 17 0.71 16.65 37.75
N THR A 18 0.97 16.16 36.54
CA THR A 18 1.20 16.99 35.35
C THR A 18 -0.05 17.11 34.46
N CYS A 19 -1.06 16.26 34.69
CA CYS A 19 -2.29 16.25 33.92
C CYS A 19 -3.15 17.49 34.20
N ILE A 20 -3.34 18.33 33.20
CA ILE A 20 -4.19 19.53 33.27
C ILE A 20 -5.67 19.27 32.95
N ARG A 21 -6.08 17.99 32.85
CA ARG A 21 -7.48 17.57 32.61
C ARG A 21 -8.16 18.20 31.39
N CYS A 22 -7.40 18.51 30.32
CA CYS A 22 -7.91 19.18 29.11
C CYS A 22 -8.81 18.30 28.21
N LYS A 23 -9.01 17.03 28.57
CA LYS A 23 -9.89 16.04 27.90
C LYS A 23 -9.55 15.73 26.44
N LYS A 24 -8.36 16.10 25.94
CA LYS A 24 -7.95 15.79 24.56
C LYS A 24 -7.87 14.28 24.31
N CYS A 25 -7.32 13.50 25.24
CA CYS A 25 -7.26 12.03 25.16
C CYS A 25 -8.66 11.38 25.13
N VAL A 26 -9.58 11.89 25.95
CA VAL A 26 -11.01 11.49 25.98
C VAL A 26 -11.67 11.69 24.62
N ARG A 27 -11.42 12.84 23.98
CA ARG A 27 -12.03 13.18 22.69
C ARG A 27 -11.45 12.43 21.49
N ILE A 28 -10.16 12.08 21.51
CA ILE A 28 -9.45 11.53 20.34
C ILE A 28 -9.44 9.99 20.31
N CYS A 29 -9.64 9.33 21.45
CA CYS A 29 -9.53 7.87 21.53
C CYS A 29 -10.68 7.21 20.77
N PRO A 30 -10.41 6.47 19.67
CA PRO A 30 -11.47 5.85 18.88
C PRO A 30 -12.20 4.73 19.64
N SER A 31 -11.52 4.09 20.60
CA SER A 31 -12.10 3.06 21.48
C SER A 31 -12.73 3.64 22.76
N ALA A 32 -12.79 4.98 22.91
CA ALA A 32 -13.39 5.65 24.07
C ALA A 32 -12.86 5.19 25.44
N LEU A 33 -11.56 4.89 25.53
CA LEU A 33 -10.93 4.29 26.71
C LEU A 33 -10.71 5.24 27.89
N PHE A 34 -10.72 6.55 27.63
CA PHE A 34 -10.42 7.58 28.62
C PHE A 34 -11.71 8.23 29.11
N THR A 35 -11.89 8.30 30.42
CA THR A 35 -13.05 8.96 31.06
C THR A 35 -12.56 9.98 32.07
N LEU A 36 -13.28 11.10 32.19
CA LEU A 36 -13.05 12.05 33.27
C LEU A 36 -13.92 11.69 34.47
N GLN A 37 -13.29 11.41 35.60
CA GLN A 37 -13.92 11.37 36.91
C GLN A 37 -13.71 12.72 37.62
N GLU A 38 -14.76 13.29 38.19
CA GLU A 38 -14.71 14.62 38.81
C GLU A 38 -13.72 14.70 39.98
N ASP A 39 -13.64 13.62 40.77
CA ASP A 39 -12.80 13.47 41.95
C ASP A 39 -11.39 12.95 41.64
N LYS A 40 -11.25 12.03 40.67
CA LYS A 40 -9.98 11.31 40.40
C LYS A 40 -9.18 11.79 39.19
N GLY A 41 -9.74 12.70 38.38
CA GLY A 41 -9.09 13.15 37.15
C GLY A 41 -9.39 12.24 35.96
N ILE A 42 -8.43 12.06 35.06
CA ILE A 42 -8.64 11.20 33.89
C ILE A 42 -8.24 9.76 34.25
N GLU A 43 -9.16 8.84 34.02
CA GLU A 43 -8.94 7.39 34.13
C GLU A 43 -8.90 6.74 32.73
N VAL A 44 -8.28 5.57 32.63
CA VAL A 44 -8.16 4.79 31.40
C VAL A 44 -8.49 3.31 31.65
N ASN A 45 -9.34 2.73 30.80
CA ASN A 45 -9.50 1.28 30.69
C ASN A 45 -8.81 0.82 29.38
N THR A 46 -7.89 -0.13 29.45
CA THR A 46 -7.03 -0.51 28.31
C THR A 46 -7.50 -1.74 27.53
N ASP A 47 -8.64 -2.34 27.89
CA ASP A 47 -9.09 -3.63 27.34
C ASP A 47 -9.23 -3.63 25.81
N ASP A 48 -9.81 -2.57 25.24
CA ASP A 48 -10.04 -2.42 23.79
C ASP A 48 -9.04 -1.47 23.11
N CYS A 49 -7.84 -1.32 23.69
CA CYS A 49 -6.78 -0.50 23.10
C CYS A 49 -6.27 -1.13 21.80
N ILE A 50 -6.28 -0.34 20.73
CA ILE A 50 -5.70 -0.70 19.43
C ILE A 50 -4.26 -0.20 19.26
N SER A 51 -3.62 0.24 20.35
CA SER A 51 -2.27 0.82 20.40
C SER A 51 -1.99 1.82 19.28
N CYS A 52 -2.86 2.82 19.04
CA CYS A 52 -2.67 3.81 17.97
C CYS A 52 -1.83 5.04 18.37
N GLY A 53 -1.50 5.20 19.66
CA GLY A 53 -0.65 6.30 20.14
C GLY A 53 -1.27 7.70 20.11
N HIS A 54 -2.51 7.87 19.65
CA HIS A 54 -3.17 9.19 19.57
C HIS A 54 -3.24 9.92 20.92
N CYS A 55 -3.42 9.18 22.01
CA CYS A 55 -3.47 9.73 23.36
C CYS A 55 -2.14 10.38 23.77
N VAL A 56 -1.01 9.73 23.47
CA VAL A 56 0.33 10.26 23.72
C VAL A 56 0.58 11.47 22.83
N ALA A 57 0.31 11.37 21.53
CA ALA A 57 0.57 12.43 20.56
C ALA A 57 -0.25 13.72 20.82
N VAL A 58 -1.46 13.62 21.39
CA VAL A 58 -2.32 14.77 21.62
C VAL A 58 -2.08 15.46 22.98
N CYS A 59 -1.36 14.81 23.91
CA CYS A 59 -1.22 15.27 25.28
C CYS A 59 -0.21 16.43 25.36
N PRO A 60 -0.65 17.67 25.67
CA PRO A 60 0.24 18.84 25.63
C PRO A 60 1.26 18.87 26.78
N THR A 61 1.00 18.10 27.85
CA THR A 61 1.84 18.03 29.05
C THR A 61 2.61 16.72 29.15
N ASN A 62 2.62 15.91 28.08
CA ASN A 62 3.26 14.59 28.04
C ASN A 62 2.91 13.68 29.25
N SER A 63 1.69 13.82 29.77
CA SER A 63 1.28 13.14 31.01
C SER A 63 0.77 11.71 30.78
N ILE A 64 0.77 11.21 29.54
CA ILE A 64 0.31 9.87 29.20
C ILE A 64 1.54 9.05 28.82
N GLU A 65 1.82 8.04 29.63
CA GLU A 65 2.88 7.04 29.42
C GLU A 65 2.24 5.79 28.81
N HIS A 66 2.71 5.37 27.65
CA HIS A 66 2.21 4.17 26.97
C HIS A 66 3.41 3.30 26.61
N ALA A 67 3.41 2.02 27.02
CA ALA A 67 4.59 1.16 26.90
C ALA A 67 5.10 1.02 25.44
N ASP A 68 4.19 0.93 24.47
CA ASP A 68 4.56 0.86 23.04
C ASP A 68 5.16 2.16 22.47
N PHE A 69 4.90 3.30 23.11
CA PHE A 69 5.26 4.66 22.67
C PHE A 69 6.11 5.39 23.73
N PRO A 70 7.32 4.90 24.04
CA PRO A 70 8.23 5.60 24.92
C PRO A 70 8.68 6.93 24.28
N PRO A 71 9.19 7.90 25.07
CA PRO A 71 9.48 9.26 24.60
C PRO A 71 10.34 9.34 23.33
N GLU A 72 11.30 8.43 23.16
CA GLU A 72 12.18 8.36 21.99
C GLU A 72 11.46 7.99 20.68
N LYS A 73 10.25 7.42 20.73
CA LYS A 73 9.40 7.14 19.57
C LYS A 73 8.34 8.22 19.31
N VAL A 74 8.29 9.25 20.16
CA VAL A 74 7.32 10.33 20.08
C VAL A 74 8.04 11.59 19.62
N HIS A 75 7.66 12.08 18.45
CA HIS A 75 8.36 13.20 17.81
C HIS A 75 7.42 14.39 17.62
N THR A 76 7.94 15.59 17.87
CA THR A 76 7.24 16.84 17.59
C THR A 76 7.25 17.12 16.09
N ILE A 77 6.13 17.62 15.57
CA ILE A 77 6.01 18.00 14.17
C ILE A 77 6.10 19.53 14.08
N ASP A 78 7.12 20.02 13.37
CA ASP A 78 7.16 21.42 12.94
C ASP A 78 6.21 21.62 11.76
N ARG A 79 5.04 22.20 12.05
CA ARG A 79 4.00 22.42 11.04
C ARG A 79 4.41 23.42 9.96
N SER A 80 5.44 24.23 10.19
CA SER A 80 5.96 25.16 9.18
C SER A 80 6.73 24.46 8.05
N GLN A 81 7.19 23.23 8.29
CA GLN A 81 7.91 22.39 7.31
C GLN A 81 6.97 21.53 6.45
N LEU A 82 5.67 21.54 6.73
CA LEU A 82 4.71 20.79 5.93
C LEU A 82 4.60 21.40 4.52
N PRO A 83 4.39 20.59 3.48
CA PRO A 83 4.11 21.11 2.15
C PRO A 83 2.84 21.96 2.18
N THR A 84 2.83 23.04 1.40
CA THR A 84 1.60 23.79 1.15
C THR A 84 0.60 22.94 0.36
N ALA A 85 -0.68 23.34 0.38
CA ALA A 85 -1.70 22.68 -0.44
C ALA A 85 -1.29 22.69 -1.93
N ASP A 86 -0.82 23.83 -2.44
CA ASP A 86 -0.37 23.96 -3.84
C ASP A 86 0.82 23.05 -4.17
N GLN A 87 1.79 22.92 -3.25
CA GLN A 87 2.93 22.00 -3.43
C GLN A 87 2.46 20.54 -3.50
N MET A 88 1.53 20.15 -2.61
CA MET A 88 0.98 18.80 -2.60
C MET A 88 0.13 18.53 -3.84
N GLU A 89 -0.69 19.49 -4.26
CA GLU A 89 -1.48 19.40 -5.48
C GLU A 89 -0.60 19.26 -6.72
N LEU A 90 0.48 20.04 -6.81
CA LEU A 90 1.44 19.93 -7.90
C LEU A 90 2.06 18.54 -7.96
N LEU A 91 2.51 17.99 -6.83
CA LEU A 91 3.04 16.62 -6.76
C LEU A 91 2.00 15.58 -7.21
N ILE A 92 0.75 15.70 -6.75
CA ILE A 92 -0.32 14.78 -7.14
C ILE A 92 -0.63 14.87 -8.64
N ARG A 93 -0.59 16.07 -9.22
CA ARG A 93 -0.83 16.32 -10.65
C ARG A 93 0.35 15.85 -11.51
N SER A 94 1.59 16.07 -11.06
CA SER A 94 2.81 15.69 -11.78
C SER A 94 3.06 14.18 -11.75
N ARG A 95 2.72 13.51 -10.64
CA ARG A 95 2.93 12.07 -10.46
C ARG A 95 2.15 11.26 -11.49
N ARG A 96 2.87 10.50 -12.31
CA ARG A 96 2.27 9.66 -13.38
C ARG A 96 2.92 8.29 -13.44
N SER A 97 2.26 7.38 -14.14
CA SER A 97 2.84 6.08 -14.50
C SER A 97 3.89 6.28 -15.59
N ASN A 98 5.11 6.61 -15.19
CA ASN A 98 6.25 6.63 -16.09
C ASN A 98 6.76 5.19 -16.28
N ARG A 99 6.89 4.79 -17.53
CA ARG A 99 7.25 3.42 -17.94
C ARG A 99 8.48 3.40 -18.85
N ALA A 100 9.19 4.52 -18.93
CA ALA A 100 10.42 4.69 -19.67
C ALA A 100 11.57 4.84 -18.65
N PHE A 101 12.19 3.71 -18.30
CA PHE A 101 13.29 3.66 -17.35
C PHE A 101 14.64 3.61 -18.06
N SER A 102 15.66 4.18 -17.42
CA SER A 102 17.04 3.97 -17.78
C SER A 102 17.51 2.59 -17.28
N LYS A 103 18.75 2.22 -17.59
CA LYS A 103 19.36 0.98 -17.05
C LYS A 103 19.92 1.15 -15.64
N GLU A 104 19.90 2.37 -15.11
CA GLU A 104 20.42 2.67 -13.79
C GLU A 104 19.54 2.05 -12.70
N LYS A 105 20.20 1.46 -11.71
CA LYS A 105 19.51 0.87 -10.55
C LYS A 105 19.06 1.99 -9.63
N VAL A 106 17.85 1.87 -9.10
CA VAL A 106 17.43 2.71 -7.97
C VAL A 106 18.37 2.42 -6.78
N SER A 107 18.90 3.46 -6.15
CA SER A 107 19.81 3.31 -5.02
C SER A 107 19.08 2.73 -3.80
N GLU A 108 19.83 2.06 -2.92
CA GLU A 108 19.28 1.47 -1.69
C GLU A 108 18.67 2.55 -0.78
N GLU A 109 19.29 3.73 -0.70
CA GLU A 109 18.77 4.87 0.05
C GLU A 109 17.37 5.30 -0.44
N LEU A 110 17.20 5.40 -1.76
CA LEU A 110 15.92 5.76 -2.36
C LEU A 110 14.87 4.66 -2.14
N LEU A 111 15.25 3.39 -2.28
CA LEU A 111 14.36 2.25 -2.01
C LEU A 111 13.90 2.26 -0.55
N GLN A 112 14.82 2.45 0.39
CA GLN A 112 14.49 2.49 1.81
C GLN A 112 13.57 3.67 2.12
N ARG A 113 13.82 4.84 1.55
CA ARG A 113 12.95 6.02 1.72
C ARG A 113 11.52 5.76 1.22
N ILE A 114 11.37 5.07 0.09
CA ILE A 114 10.06 4.69 -0.48
C ILE A 114 9.35 3.65 0.40
N ILE A 115 10.06 2.62 0.87
CA ILE A 115 9.53 1.58 1.76
C ILE A 115 9.05 2.19 3.08
N GLU A 116 9.85 3.09 3.64
CA GLU A 116 9.58 3.77 4.91
C GLU A 116 8.37 4.72 4.79
N ALA A 117 8.18 5.33 3.62
CA ALA A 117 6.95 6.08 3.32
C ALA A 117 5.72 5.16 3.24
N ALA A 118 5.83 4.01 2.57
CA ALA A 118 4.75 3.02 2.52
C ALA A 118 4.37 2.48 3.90
N HIS A 119 5.36 2.21 4.77
CA HIS A 119 5.13 1.70 6.11
C HIS A 119 4.32 2.68 7.00
N ARG A 120 4.44 3.99 6.76
CA ARG A 120 3.65 5.03 7.44
C ARG A 120 2.20 5.15 6.97
N ALA A 121 1.73 4.29 6.08
CA ALA A 121 0.33 4.32 5.68
C ALA A 121 -0.58 3.99 6.86
N PRO A 122 -1.70 4.71 7.03
CA PRO A 122 -2.69 4.34 8.02
C PRO A 122 -3.31 2.99 7.66
N THR A 123 -3.66 2.23 8.69
CA THR A 123 -4.31 0.92 8.53
C THR A 123 -5.58 0.85 9.39
N ALA A 124 -6.54 0.03 8.97
CA ALA A 124 -7.75 -0.17 9.75
C ALA A 124 -7.41 -0.64 11.17
N THR A 125 -8.03 -0.02 12.18
CA THR A 125 -7.79 -0.29 13.61
C THR A 125 -6.31 -0.29 14.01
N ASN A 126 -5.46 0.46 13.28
CA ASN A 126 -4.01 0.46 13.48
C ASN A 126 -3.36 -0.94 13.45
N ALA A 127 -3.94 -1.88 12.70
CA ALA A 127 -3.49 -3.28 12.69
C ALA A 127 -2.07 -3.44 12.13
N GLN A 128 -1.63 -2.56 11.22
CA GLN A 128 -0.28 -2.54 10.65
C GLN A 128 0.15 -3.87 10.00
N GLU A 129 -0.82 -4.63 9.47
CA GLU A 129 -0.61 -5.97 8.90
C GLU A 129 -0.06 -5.96 7.46
N VAL A 130 0.25 -4.78 6.90
CA VAL A 130 0.82 -4.65 5.56
C VAL A 130 2.27 -5.14 5.58
N LYS A 131 2.53 -6.19 4.80
CA LYS A 131 3.85 -6.75 4.56
C LYS A 131 4.30 -6.40 3.15
N MET A 132 5.62 -6.31 2.95
CA MET A 132 6.23 -5.91 1.69
C MET A 132 7.29 -6.92 1.25
N VAL A 133 7.37 -7.20 -0.06
CA VAL A 133 8.52 -7.87 -0.67
C VAL A 133 9.15 -6.92 -1.68
N LEU A 134 10.43 -6.58 -1.47
CA LEU A 134 11.27 -5.87 -2.42
C LEU A 134 11.99 -6.85 -3.34
N VAL A 135 11.93 -6.62 -4.64
CA VAL A 135 12.61 -7.42 -5.68
C VAL A 135 13.52 -6.50 -6.48
N THR A 136 14.84 -6.72 -6.39
CA THR A 136 15.87 -5.98 -7.14
C THR A 136 16.74 -6.86 -8.03
N ARG A 137 16.64 -8.19 -7.88
CA ARG A 137 17.39 -9.15 -8.71
C ARG A 137 16.78 -9.21 -10.12
N PRO A 138 17.55 -8.93 -11.19
CA PRO A 138 17.03 -8.93 -12.56
C PRO A 138 16.34 -10.23 -12.96
N GLU A 139 16.92 -11.38 -12.60
CA GLU A 139 16.33 -12.69 -12.91
C GLU A 139 14.99 -12.90 -12.21
N THR A 140 14.85 -12.44 -10.96
CA THR A 140 13.58 -12.52 -10.23
C THR A 140 12.53 -11.59 -10.84
N LEU A 141 12.91 -10.38 -11.28
CA LEU A 141 11.98 -9.47 -11.98
C LEU A 141 11.49 -10.08 -13.30
N LYS A 142 12.42 -10.63 -14.10
CA LYS A 142 12.07 -11.33 -15.35
C LYS A 142 11.14 -12.51 -15.10
N GLU A 143 11.36 -13.25 -14.01
CA GLU A 143 10.53 -14.37 -13.59
C GLU A 143 9.12 -13.93 -13.20
N VAL A 144 8.96 -12.81 -12.49
CA VAL A 144 7.65 -12.21 -12.19
C VAL A 144 6.88 -11.92 -13.48
N SER A 145 7.52 -11.31 -14.48
CA SER A 145 6.92 -11.04 -15.79
C SER A 145 6.52 -12.33 -16.51
N ARG A 146 7.41 -13.33 -16.51
CA ARG A 146 7.16 -14.65 -17.12
C ARG A 146 5.97 -15.37 -16.50
N ILE A 147 5.87 -15.40 -15.17
CA ILE A 147 4.73 -16.00 -14.45
C ILE A 147 3.44 -15.27 -14.82
N THR A 148 3.46 -13.94 -14.82
CA THR A 148 2.31 -13.10 -15.15
C THR A 148 1.76 -13.42 -16.55
N ILE A 149 2.66 -13.44 -17.55
CA ILE A 149 2.30 -13.78 -18.93
C ILE A 149 1.80 -15.22 -19.04
N GLY A 150 2.47 -16.17 -18.39
CA GLY A 150 2.06 -17.58 -18.40
C GLY A 150 0.66 -17.80 -17.82
N THR A 151 0.29 -17.05 -16.78
CA THR A 151 -1.08 -17.07 -16.23
C THR A 151 -2.09 -16.53 -17.23
N PHE A 152 -1.80 -15.40 -17.88
CA PHE A 152 -2.68 -14.85 -18.92
C PHE A 152 -2.83 -15.78 -20.12
N MET A 153 -1.74 -16.40 -20.60
CA MET A 153 -1.80 -17.35 -21.71
C MET A 153 -2.56 -18.62 -21.34
N SER A 154 -2.51 -19.07 -20.08
CA SER A 154 -3.35 -20.18 -19.62
C SER A 154 -4.84 -19.85 -19.74
N ILE A 155 -5.23 -18.60 -19.50
CA ILE A 155 -6.61 -18.13 -19.67
C ILE A 155 -6.98 -18.03 -21.15
N VAL A 156 -6.09 -17.48 -21.99
CA VAL A 156 -6.29 -17.44 -23.45
C VAL A 156 -6.56 -18.85 -23.99
N ASN A 157 -5.72 -19.81 -23.62
CA ASN A 157 -5.85 -21.20 -24.06
C ASN A 157 -7.17 -21.83 -23.60
N LEU A 158 -7.66 -21.50 -22.41
CA LEU A 158 -8.95 -21.97 -21.90
C LEU A 158 -10.12 -21.39 -22.70
N VAL A 159 -10.11 -20.08 -22.94
CA VAL A 159 -11.21 -19.34 -23.59
C VAL A 159 -11.27 -19.61 -25.09
N GLU A 160 -10.13 -19.86 -25.74
CA GLU A 160 -10.07 -20.19 -27.17
C GLU A 160 -10.25 -21.68 -27.47
N ASN A 161 -10.26 -22.55 -26.46
CA ASN A 161 -10.48 -23.99 -26.63
C ASN A 161 -11.81 -24.24 -27.39
N PRO A 162 -11.81 -24.94 -28.55
CA PRO A 162 -13.00 -25.08 -29.40
C PRO A 162 -14.22 -25.67 -28.68
N LEU A 163 -14.02 -26.61 -27.76
CA LEU A 163 -15.10 -27.26 -27.00
C LEU A 163 -15.69 -26.31 -25.96
N LEU A 164 -14.84 -25.57 -25.24
CA LEU A 164 -15.28 -24.65 -24.19
C LEU A 164 -15.81 -23.33 -24.74
N LYS A 165 -15.29 -22.89 -25.91
CA LYS A 165 -15.65 -21.63 -26.56
C LYS A 165 -17.15 -21.53 -26.86
N LEU A 166 -17.78 -22.63 -27.27
CA LEU A 166 -19.21 -22.67 -27.56
C LEU A 166 -20.07 -22.35 -26.33
N ILE A 167 -19.60 -22.76 -25.14
CA ILE A 167 -20.27 -22.53 -23.86
C ILE A 167 -19.90 -21.17 -23.26
N LEU A 168 -18.61 -20.81 -23.30
CA LEU A 168 -18.08 -19.60 -22.66
C LEU A 168 -18.41 -18.31 -23.41
N LYS A 169 -18.54 -18.36 -24.74
CA LYS A 169 -18.84 -17.17 -25.57
C LYS A 169 -20.17 -16.50 -25.20
N PRO A 170 -21.31 -17.21 -25.06
CA PRO A 170 -22.56 -16.59 -24.62
C PRO A 170 -22.57 -16.22 -23.14
N LEU A 171 -21.87 -16.97 -22.28
CA LEU A 171 -21.86 -16.73 -20.82
C LEU A 171 -20.94 -15.57 -20.40
N MET A 172 -19.82 -15.39 -21.10
CA MET A 172 -18.77 -14.42 -20.75
C MET A 172 -18.19 -13.72 -21.99
N PRO A 173 -18.99 -12.92 -22.72
CA PRO A 173 -18.52 -12.22 -23.92
C PRO A 173 -17.36 -11.25 -23.63
N SER A 174 -17.32 -10.67 -22.42
CA SER A 174 -16.24 -9.79 -21.95
C SER A 174 -14.91 -10.52 -21.74
N GLY A 175 -14.90 -11.85 -21.56
CA GLY A 175 -13.68 -12.64 -21.36
C GLY A 175 -12.74 -12.64 -22.57
N TYR A 176 -13.29 -12.42 -23.77
CA TYR A 176 -12.52 -12.37 -25.02
C TYR A 176 -11.85 -11.01 -25.26
N ARG A 177 -12.29 -9.96 -24.56
CA ARG A 177 -11.81 -8.58 -24.77
C ARG A 177 -10.30 -8.44 -24.57
N TYR A 178 -9.73 -9.22 -23.67
CA TYR A 178 -8.31 -9.14 -23.30
C TYR A 178 -7.41 -10.13 -24.04
N VAL A 179 -7.97 -11.06 -24.82
CA VAL A 179 -7.20 -12.08 -25.55
C VAL A 179 -6.14 -11.45 -26.48
N PRO A 180 -6.46 -10.45 -27.33
CA PRO A 180 -5.45 -9.84 -28.19
C PRO A 180 -4.33 -9.15 -27.41
N VAL A 181 -4.67 -8.55 -26.25
CA VAL A 181 -3.70 -7.89 -25.38
C VAL A 181 -2.72 -8.90 -24.79
N PHE A 182 -3.22 -10.03 -24.30
CA PHE A 182 -2.38 -11.08 -23.71
C PHE A 182 -1.47 -11.76 -24.73
N LYS A 183 -1.99 -12.06 -25.93
CA LYS A 183 -1.17 -12.59 -27.02
C LYS A 183 -0.04 -11.63 -27.41
N LYS A 184 -0.34 -10.34 -27.58
CA LYS A 184 0.66 -9.31 -27.87
C LYS A 184 1.72 -9.20 -26.77
N LEU A 185 1.31 -9.23 -25.49
CA LEU A 185 2.25 -9.20 -24.37
C LEU A 185 3.19 -10.40 -24.37
N HIS A 186 2.67 -11.59 -24.68
CA HIS A 186 3.49 -12.80 -24.79
C HIS A 186 4.48 -12.71 -25.96
N GLU A 187 4.03 -12.35 -27.15
CA GLU A 187 4.88 -12.21 -28.34
C GLU A 187 6.01 -11.19 -28.13
N GLU A 188 5.70 -10.03 -27.53
CA GLU A 188 6.71 -9.02 -27.23
C GLU A 188 7.71 -9.50 -26.17
N PHE A 189 7.25 -10.24 -25.17
CA PHE A 189 8.15 -10.80 -24.15
C PHE A 189 9.13 -11.82 -24.73
N GLU A 190 8.69 -12.68 -25.65
CA GLU A 190 9.58 -13.62 -26.37
C GLU A 190 10.61 -12.89 -27.24
N ARG A 191 10.28 -11.68 -27.72
CA ARG A 191 11.23 -10.80 -28.43
C ARG A 191 12.17 -10.03 -27.50
N GLY A 192 12.05 -10.21 -26.18
CA GLY A 192 12.85 -9.50 -25.17
C GLY A 192 12.25 -8.18 -24.69
N ASN A 193 11.06 -7.79 -25.18
CA ASN A 193 10.36 -6.58 -24.79
C ASN A 193 9.37 -6.86 -23.64
N ASP A 194 9.81 -6.63 -22.41
CA ASP A 194 8.96 -6.86 -21.23
C ASP A 194 7.82 -5.83 -21.13
N GLY A 195 6.61 -6.22 -21.51
CA GLY A 195 5.41 -5.39 -21.37
C GLY A 195 4.80 -5.33 -19.96
N ILE A 196 5.25 -6.18 -19.03
CA ILE A 196 4.75 -6.30 -17.65
C ILE A 196 5.49 -5.34 -16.72
N LEU A 197 6.82 -5.48 -16.59
CA LEU A 197 7.65 -4.63 -15.72
C LEU A 197 8.44 -3.56 -16.48
N ARG A 198 8.54 -3.65 -17.80
CA ARG A 198 9.02 -2.55 -18.68
C ARG A 198 10.42 -2.04 -18.32
N GLY A 199 11.31 -2.96 -17.96
CA GLY A 199 12.69 -2.64 -17.61
C GLY A 199 12.86 -2.00 -16.23
N ALA A 200 11.85 -2.10 -15.35
CA ALA A 200 11.99 -1.70 -13.95
C ALA A 200 13.22 -2.38 -13.32
N THR A 201 14.00 -1.63 -12.55
CA THR A 201 15.17 -2.15 -11.85
C THR A 201 14.85 -2.58 -10.42
N ALA A 202 13.67 -2.21 -9.92
CA ALA A 202 13.10 -2.72 -8.68
C ALA A 202 11.57 -2.86 -8.76
N ALA A 203 11.00 -3.73 -7.93
CA ALA A 203 9.57 -3.80 -7.70
C ALA A 203 9.27 -4.09 -6.23
N ILE A 204 8.19 -3.50 -5.70
CA ILE A 204 7.69 -3.78 -4.35
C ILE A 204 6.28 -4.35 -4.47
N PHE A 205 6.01 -5.46 -3.79
CA PHE A 205 4.69 -6.07 -3.70
C PHE A 205 4.16 -5.98 -2.27
N PHE A 206 2.96 -5.43 -2.12
CA PHE A 206 2.28 -5.23 -0.86
C PHE A 206 1.25 -6.33 -0.66
N TYR A 207 1.31 -6.99 0.49
CA TYR A 207 0.47 -8.14 0.79
C TYR A 207 0.09 -8.19 2.27
N THR A 208 -0.96 -8.94 2.56
CA THR A 208 -1.37 -9.27 3.93
C THR A 208 -1.68 -10.75 4.04
N ASP A 209 -1.86 -11.24 5.26
CA ASP A 209 -2.44 -12.56 5.49
C ASP A 209 -3.87 -12.61 4.91
N LYS A 210 -4.33 -13.81 4.52
CA LYS A 210 -5.62 -13.99 3.84
C LYS A 210 -6.83 -13.57 4.67
N LYS A 211 -6.70 -13.63 6.00
CA LYS A 211 -7.78 -13.32 6.95
C LYS A 211 -7.97 -11.81 7.14
N GLU A 212 -7.03 -10.99 6.69
CA GLU A 212 -7.08 -9.55 6.91
C GLU A 212 -8.19 -8.90 6.12
N ARG A 213 -9.17 -8.37 6.85
CA ARG A 213 -10.42 -7.83 6.28
C ARG A 213 -10.18 -6.60 5.41
N PHE A 214 -9.23 -5.76 5.80
CA PHE A 214 -8.91 -4.49 5.12
C PHE A 214 -7.59 -4.54 4.35
N GLY A 215 -7.02 -5.72 4.14
CA GLY A 215 -5.70 -5.85 3.53
C GLY A 215 -5.58 -5.22 2.15
N CYS A 216 -6.67 -5.24 1.36
CA CYS A 216 -6.69 -4.56 0.07
C CYS A 216 -6.59 -3.04 0.21
N GLN A 217 -7.40 -2.44 1.09
CA GLN A 217 -7.44 -1.01 1.34
C GLN A 217 -6.10 -0.53 1.90
N ASP A 218 -5.61 -1.21 2.94
CA ASP A 218 -4.38 -0.86 3.63
C ASP A 218 -3.16 -0.96 2.70
N CYS A 219 -3.04 -2.01 1.90
CA CYS A 219 -1.96 -2.14 0.92
C CYS A 219 -2.01 -1.08 -0.19
N ASN A 220 -3.20 -0.62 -0.61
CA ASN A 220 -3.32 0.43 -1.61
C ASN A 220 -2.99 1.82 -1.04
N LEU A 221 -3.23 2.06 0.25
CA LEU A 221 -2.75 3.25 0.95
C LEU A 221 -1.21 3.24 1.08
N ALA A 222 -0.62 2.08 1.43
CA ALA A 222 0.83 1.89 1.43
C ALA A 222 1.45 2.14 0.04
N TYR A 223 0.84 1.57 -1.01
CA TYR A 223 1.22 1.87 -2.39
C TYR A 223 1.16 3.37 -2.69
N GLN A 224 0.08 4.06 -2.30
CA GLN A 224 -0.08 5.49 -2.60
C GLN A 224 1.02 6.33 -1.95
N ASN A 225 1.38 6.05 -0.70
CA ASN A 225 2.50 6.72 -0.03
C ASN A 225 3.83 6.46 -0.74
N ALA A 226 4.14 5.19 -1.07
CA ALA A 226 5.33 4.85 -1.84
C ALA A 226 5.36 5.55 -3.21
N SER A 227 4.21 5.63 -3.89
CA SER A 227 4.05 6.25 -5.20
C SER A 227 4.35 7.75 -5.18
N LEU A 228 3.88 8.46 -4.15
CA LEU A 228 4.15 9.89 -3.95
C LEU A 228 5.60 10.14 -3.52
N MET A 229 6.14 9.31 -2.63
CA MET A 229 7.54 9.41 -2.20
C MET A 229 8.51 9.15 -3.36
N ALA A 230 8.23 8.15 -4.19
CA ALA A 230 9.04 7.85 -5.37
C ALA A 230 9.12 9.07 -6.31
N GLU A 231 7.98 9.69 -6.62
CA GLU A 231 7.93 10.90 -7.44
C GLU A 231 8.70 12.07 -6.80
N ALA A 232 8.47 12.32 -5.52
CA ALA A 232 9.17 13.38 -4.79
C ALA A 232 10.69 13.15 -4.72
N ALA A 233 11.13 11.89 -4.77
CA ALA A 233 12.53 11.50 -4.77
C ALA A 233 13.14 11.34 -6.18
N GLY A 234 12.40 11.68 -7.24
CA GLY A 234 12.87 11.59 -8.63
C GLY A 234 12.89 10.16 -9.21
N VAL A 235 12.29 9.20 -8.52
CA VAL A 235 12.17 7.80 -8.98
C VAL A 235 10.86 7.63 -9.75
N SER A 236 10.98 7.16 -10.98
CA SER A 236 9.81 6.86 -11.81
C SER A 236 9.18 5.53 -11.43
N GLN A 237 7.85 5.48 -11.56
CA GLN A 237 7.08 4.35 -11.06
C GLN A 237 5.77 4.11 -11.80
N PHE A 238 5.25 2.90 -11.69
CA PHE A 238 3.86 2.61 -12.03
C PHE A 238 3.26 1.44 -11.24
N TYR A 239 1.93 1.43 -11.12
CA TYR A 239 1.17 0.34 -10.51
C TYR A 239 1.21 -0.94 -11.36
N THR A 240 1.58 -2.07 -10.77
CA THR A 240 1.73 -3.36 -11.47
C THR A 240 0.40 -4.14 -11.55
N GLY A 241 -0.62 -3.55 -12.16
CA GLY A 241 -1.97 -4.12 -12.20
C GLY A 241 -2.04 -5.49 -12.87
N PHE A 242 -1.23 -5.74 -13.90
CA PHE A 242 -1.15 -7.06 -14.53
C PHE A 242 -0.60 -8.13 -13.57
N VAL A 243 0.43 -7.80 -12.80
CA VAL A 243 1.02 -8.72 -11.82
C VAL A 243 0.00 -9.06 -10.73
N CYS A 244 -0.66 -8.05 -10.15
CA CYS A 244 -1.69 -8.26 -9.12
C CYS A 244 -2.86 -9.11 -9.66
N SER A 245 -3.32 -8.82 -10.87
CA SER A 245 -4.38 -9.58 -11.54
C SER A 245 -3.99 -11.05 -11.73
N ALA A 246 -2.80 -11.32 -12.27
CA ALA A 246 -2.30 -12.68 -12.44
C ALA A 246 -2.12 -13.40 -11.10
N ALA A 247 -1.65 -12.71 -10.05
CA ALA A 247 -1.50 -13.25 -8.71
C ALA A 247 -2.83 -13.69 -8.08
N GLY A 248 -3.92 -12.98 -8.37
CA GLY A 248 -5.27 -13.32 -7.93
C GLY A 248 -5.92 -14.44 -8.74
N MET A 249 -5.58 -14.58 -10.02
CA MET A 249 -6.10 -15.63 -10.91
C MET A 249 -5.39 -16.98 -10.73
N ASP A 250 -4.10 -16.97 -10.38
CA ASP A 250 -3.30 -18.19 -10.32
C ASP A 250 -3.57 -19.02 -9.06
N ARG A 251 -4.40 -20.07 -9.21
CA ARG A 251 -4.68 -21.05 -8.15
C ARG A 251 -3.42 -21.78 -7.64
N LYS A 252 -2.36 -21.88 -8.44
CA LYS A 252 -1.10 -22.53 -8.04
C LYS A 252 -0.19 -21.60 -7.23
N ARG A 253 -0.53 -20.31 -7.14
CA ARG A 253 0.16 -19.26 -6.39
C ARG A 253 1.66 -19.19 -6.72
N LYS A 254 2.00 -19.30 -8.01
CA LYS A 254 3.39 -19.32 -8.49
C LYS A 254 4.13 -18.04 -8.12
N LEU A 255 3.50 -16.88 -8.28
CA LEU A 255 4.10 -15.60 -7.91
C LEU A 255 4.40 -15.55 -6.41
N GLN A 256 3.43 -15.93 -5.58
CA GLN A 256 3.59 -15.92 -4.13
C GLN A 256 4.68 -16.90 -3.70
N LYS A 257 4.75 -18.09 -4.30
CA LYS A 257 5.82 -19.06 -4.04
C LYS A 257 7.19 -18.54 -4.44
N LEU A 258 7.32 -17.90 -5.61
CA LEU A 258 8.56 -17.28 -6.06
C LEU A 258 9.06 -16.24 -5.04
N LEU A 259 8.14 -15.43 -4.53
CA LEU A 259 8.44 -14.28 -3.67
C LEU A 259 8.42 -14.61 -2.17
N GLY A 260 8.18 -15.86 -1.77
CA GLY A 260 8.05 -16.24 -0.36
C GLY A 260 6.86 -15.59 0.36
N ILE A 261 5.79 -15.27 -0.37
CA ILE A 261 4.62 -14.56 0.17
C ILE A 261 3.59 -15.55 0.73
N GLU A 262 3.39 -15.50 2.04
CA GLU A 262 2.36 -16.28 2.74
C GLU A 262 1.03 -15.51 2.85
N GLY A 263 0.50 -15.03 1.73
CA GLY A 263 -0.64 -14.11 1.79
C GLY A 263 -1.22 -13.68 0.44
N THR A 264 -2.14 -12.73 0.50
CA THR A 264 -2.76 -12.18 -0.70
C THR A 264 -1.99 -10.92 -1.10
N VAL A 265 -1.48 -10.90 -2.33
CA VAL A 265 -0.88 -9.69 -2.94
C VAL A 265 -2.01 -8.78 -3.36
N HIS A 266 -2.03 -7.56 -2.84
CA HIS A 266 -3.11 -6.59 -3.08
C HIS A 266 -2.68 -5.42 -3.96
N ALA A 267 -1.40 -5.03 -3.90
CA ALA A 267 -0.85 -3.95 -4.69
C ALA A 267 0.60 -4.24 -5.07
N GLY A 268 1.10 -3.54 -6.09
CA GLY A 268 2.50 -3.59 -6.46
C GLY A 268 2.92 -2.35 -7.24
N ILE A 269 4.20 -2.00 -7.10
CA ILE A 269 4.83 -0.85 -7.74
C ILE A 269 6.10 -1.31 -8.43
N ALA A 270 6.24 -0.96 -9.69
CA ALA A 270 7.49 -1.08 -10.43
C ALA A 270 8.22 0.26 -10.33
N LEU A 271 9.53 0.21 -10.10
CA LEU A 271 10.40 1.36 -9.84
C LEU A 271 11.59 1.34 -10.80
N GLY A 272 12.01 2.52 -11.24
CA GLY A 272 13.22 2.70 -12.04
C GLY A 272 13.64 4.17 -12.11
N ILE A 273 14.92 4.40 -12.39
CA ILE A 273 15.40 5.74 -12.71
C ILE A 273 14.78 6.15 -14.06
N PRO A 274 14.14 7.32 -14.17
CA PRO A 274 13.56 7.77 -15.43
C PRO A 274 14.60 7.92 -16.53
N SER A 275 14.26 7.56 -17.76
CA SER A 275 15.00 8.03 -18.94
C SER A 275 14.71 9.52 -19.23
N PHE A 276 13.56 10.02 -18.77
CA PHE A 276 13.14 11.42 -18.85
C PHE A 276 12.00 11.70 -17.87
N HIS A 277 11.84 12.98 -17.50
CA HIS A 277 10.72 13.48 -16.71
C HIS A 277 9.61 14.05 -17.60
N PHE A 278 8.41 14.17 -17.05
CA PHE A 278 7.31 14.88 -17.69
C PHE A 278 7.29 16.32 -17.20
N ASP A 279 7.62 17.26 -18.08
CA ASP A 279 7.58 18.70 -17.75
C ASP A 279 6.14 19.26 -17.75
N LYS A 280 5.15 18.42 -18.09
CA LYS A 280 3.74 18.80 -18.25
C LYS A 280 2.85 17.78 -17.56
N TYR A 281 1.87 18.25 -16.78
CA TYR A 281 0.76 17.42 -16.35
C TYR A 281 -0.43 17.57 -17.31
N ILE A 282 -1.34 16.60 -17.27
CA ILE A 282 -2.54 16.56 -18.12
C ILE A 282 -3.76 16.50 -17.21
N ASP A 283 -4.73 17.37 -17.47
CA ASP A 283 -5.97 17.40 -16.71
C ASP A 283 -6.72 16.08 -16.84
N LYS A 284 -7.40 15.72 -15.74
CA LYS A 284 -8.29 14.56 -15.69
C LYS A 284 -9.66 14.96 -16.21
N LYS A 285 -10.47 13.96 -16.57
CA LYS A 285 -11.91 14.17 -16.79
C LYS A 285 -12.52 14.80 -15.55
N GLU A 286 -13.56 15.60 -15.76
CA GLU A 286 -14.33 16.20 -14.67
C GLU A 286 -14.79 15.16 -13.65
N VAL A 287 -14.82 15.56 -12.39
CA VAL A 287 -15.19 14.68 -11.29
C VAL A 287 -16.69 14.43 -11.34
N VAL A 288 -17.08 13.15 -11.42
CA VAL A 288 -18.47 12.74 -11.21
C VAL A 288 -18.69 12.58 -9.70
N LEU A 289 -19.28 13.58 -9.07
CA LEU A 289 -19.56 13.63 -7.64
C LEU A 289 -21.07 13.68 -7.39
N LYS A 290 -21.58 12.78 -6.54
CA LYS A 290 -22.94 12.88 -5.98
C LYS A 290 -22.83 13.35 -4.53
N ARG A 291 -23.35 14.53 -4.24
CA ARG A 291 -23.48 15.05 -2.88
C ARG A 291 -24.82 14.60 -2.29
N ILE A 292 -24.79 14.07 -1.07
CA ILE A 292 -25.96 13.71 -0.27
C ILE A 292 -25.85 14.59 0.98
N ASP A 293 -26.74 15.58 1.09
CA ASP A 293 -26.87 16.46 2.26
C ASP A 293 -27.91 15.91 3.25
#